data_AF-W4SH81-F1
#
_entry.id   AF-W4SH81-F1
#
_cell.length_a   1.000
_cell.length_b   1.000
_cell.length_c   1.000
_cell.angle_alpha   90.00
_cell.angle_beta   90.00
_cell.angle_gamma   90.00
#
_symmetry.space_group_name_H-M   'P 1'
#
loop_
_entity.id
_entity.type
_entity.pdbx_description
1 polymer ?
#
loop_
_entity_poly.entity_id
_entity_poly.type
_entity_poly.pdbx_seq_one_letter_code
_entity_poly.pdbx_strand_id
1 'polypeptide(L)'
;MSTSTAITEQEFGRFQRFIFEAAGISISSGKKAMLCGRLGKRLREHQFSNYTQYLQLLESRQDRAEIQTAIDLLTTNETYFFREPKHFELLRKLAGEHRGGLPFRCWSAASSSGEEAYSMAMVLDDALQGRPFEVVGSDISTRVLAKARTGTTPCNASTAFRRRI
;
A
#
# COMPACT_ATOMS: atom_id res chain seq x y z
N MET A 1 -19.67 -27.33 18.73
CA MET A 1 -18.25 -27.72 18.85
C MET A 1 -17.42 -26.47 18.75
N SER A 2 -16.74 -26.08 19.83
CA SER A 2 -15.97 -24.83 19.90
C SER A 2 -14.70 -24.96 19.08
N THR A 3 -14.68 -24.41 17.86
CA THR A 3 -13.49 -24.34 17.01
C THR A 3 -12.52 -23.32 17.59
N SER A 4 -11.46 -23.78 18.25
CA SER A 4 -10.35 -22.92 18.67
C SER A 4 -9.67 -22.33 17.43
N THR A 5 -9.96 -21.06 17.14
CA THR A 5 -9.38 -20.28 16.03
C THR A 5 -8.05 -19.64 16.44
N ALA A 6 -7.33 -20.26 17.38
CA ALA A 6 -6.06 -19.75 17.86
C ALA A 6 -4.94 -20.19 16.92
N ILE A 7 -4.19 -19.24 16.37
CA ILE A 7 -3.03 -19.55 15.53
C ILE A 7 -1.88 -20.09 16.39
N THR A 8 -1.27 -21.19 15.95
CA THR A 8 -0.06 -21.76 16.57
C THR A 8 1.19 -20.96 16.17
N GLU A 9 2.29 -21.11 16.91
CA GLU A 9 3.55 -20.43 16.49
C GLU A 9 4.18 -21.01 15.23
N GLN A 10 3.93 -22.29 14.96
CA GLN A 10 4.35 -22.88 13.70
C GLN A 10 3.58 -22.26 12.52
N GLU A 11 2.26 -22.12 12.63
CA GLU A 11 1.45 -21.46 11.61
C GLU A 11 1.85 -19.99 11.46
N PHE A 12 2.00 -19.26 12.56
CA PHE A 12 2.42 -17.86 12.52
C PHE A 12 3.78 -17.67 11.84
N GLY A 13 4.77 -18.52 12.17
CA GLY A 13 6.07 -18.52 11.51
C GLY A 13 5.99 -18.83 10.01
N ARG A 14 5.04 -19.67 9.57
CA ARG A 14 4.79 -19.91 8.14
C ARG A 14 4.19 -18.68 7.45
N PHE A 15 3.26 -17.98 8.10
CA PHE A 15 2.75 -16.72 7.53
C PHE A 15 3.83 -15.64 7.42
N GLN A 16 4.73 -15.54 8.40
CA GLN A 16 5.87 -14.62 8.33
C GLN A 16 6.74 -14.91 7.10
N ARG A 17 7.06 -16.19 6.87
CA ARG A 17 7.82 -16.60 5.67
C ARG A 17 7.06 -16.34 4.39
N PHE A 18 5.79 -16.73 4.32
CA PHE A 18 4.94 -16.51 3.16
C PHE A 18 4.90 -15.03 2.77
N ILE A 19 4.69 -14.12 3.73
CA ILE A 19 4.60 -12.69 3.43
C ILE A 19 5.94 -12.07 3.08
N PHE A 20 7.03 -12.58 3.68
CA PHE A 20 8.37 -12.17 3.31
C PHE A 20 8.70 -12.59 1.87
N GLU A 21 8.38 -13.83 1.48
CA GLU A 21 8.58 -14.31 0.12
C GLU A 21 7.68 -13.61 -0.90
N ALA A 22 6.44 -13.30 -0.52
CA ALA A 22 5.47 -12.71 -1.44
C ALA A 22 5.63 -11.19 -1.60
N ALA A 23 6.08 -10.48 -0.56
CA ALA A 23 6.04 -9.03 -0.49
C ALA A 23 7.31 -8.37 0.10
N GLY A 24 8.30 -9.14 0.55
CA GLY A 24 9.49 -8.61 1.22
C GLY A 24 9.24 -8.02 2.62
N ILE A 25 8.04 -8.22 3.18
CA ILE A 25 7.63 -7.62 4.45
C ILE A 25 7.99 -8.54 5.60
N SER A 26 8.75 -8.02 6.57
CA SER A 26 9.00 -8.73 7.84
C SER A 26 7.97 -8.34 8.89
N ILE A 27 7.19 -9.33 9.36
CA ILE A 27 6.25 -9.17 10.46
C ILE A 27 6.96 -9.57 11.75
N SER A 28 6.97 -8.70 12.76
CA SER A 28 7.55 -9.03 14.08
C SER A 28 6.63 -9.96 14.89
N SER A 29 7.21 -10.76 15.80
CA SER A 29 6.48 -11.73 16.61
C SER A 29 5.35 -11.13 17.46
N GLY A 30 5.52 -9.87 17.89
CA GLY A 30 4.48 -9.12 18.62
C GLY A 30 3.22 -8.78 17.80
N LYS A 31 3.24 -8.96 16.47
CA LYS A 31 2.11 -8.66 15.58
C LYS A 31 1.18 -9.85 15.31
N LYS A 32 1.31 -10.95 16.07
CA LYS A 32 0.45 -12.14 15.98
C LYS A 32 -1.04 -11.83 16.06
N ALA A 33 -1.44 -11.00 17.04
CA ALA A 33 -2.84 -10.61 17.21
C ALA A 33 -3.38 -9.81 16.01
N MET A 34 -2.55 -8.94 15.40
CA MET A 34 -2.90 -8.19 14.20
C MET A 34 -3.16 -9.15 13.03
N LEU A 35 -2.29 -10.13 12.80
CA LEU A 35 -2.46 -11.12 11.74
C LEU A 35 -3.77 -11.89 11.91
N CYS A 36 -4.05 -12.39 13.13
CA CYS A 36 -5.30 -13.07 13.42
C CYS A 36 -6.53 -12.21 13.16
N GLY A 37 -6.50 -10.95 13.62
CA GLY A 37 -7.61 -10.01 13.44
C GLY A 37 -7.88 -9.71 11.97
N ARG A 38 -6.83 -9.55 11.16
CA ARG A 38 -6.96 -9.19 9.74
C ARG A 38 -7.32 -10.39 8.85
N LEU A 39 -6.78 -11.58 9.11
CA LEU A 39 -7.05 -12.79 8.33
C LEU A 39 -8.28 -13.57 8.79
N GLY A 40 -8.71 -13.42 10.05
CA GLY A 40 -9.82 -14.21 10.60
C GLY A 40 -11.13 -14.08 9.82
N LYS A 41 -11.39 -12.94 9.16
CA LYS A 41 -12.54 -12.78 8.25
C LYS A 41 -12.42 -13.68 7.01
N ARG A 42 -11.22 -13.78 6.43
CA ARG A 42 -10.96 -14.62 5.24
C ARG A 42 -11.15 -16.09 5.54
N LEU A 43 -10.70 -16.57 6.70
CA LEU A 43 -10.93 -17.95 7.15
C LEU A 43 -12.43 -18.29 7.18
N ARG A 44 -13.26 -17.37 7.68
CA ARG A 44 -14.72 -17.57 7.71
C ARG A 44 -15.36 -17.55 6.33
N GLU A 45 -14.93 -16.65 5.45
CA GLU A 45 -15.44 -16.55 4.07
C GLU A 45 -15.13 -17.83 3.26
N HIS A 46 -13.96 -18.44 3.48
CA HIS A 46 -13.57 -19.71 2.88
C HIS A 46 -14.01 -20.95 3.68
N GLN A 47 -14.74 -20.76 4.79
CA GLN A 47 -15.22 -21.83 5.67
C GLN A 47 -14.10 -22.75 6.23
N PHE A 48 -12.89 -22.21 6.37
CA PHE A 48 -11.77 -22.93 6.96
C PHE A 48 -11.86 -22.96 8.48
N SER A 49 -11.50 -24.11 9.05
CA SER A 49 -11.57 -24.37 10.49
C SER A 49 -10.27 -24.01 11.21
N ASN A 50 -9.17 -23.80 10.47
CA ASN A 50 -7.86 -23.43 11.02
C ASN A 50 -7.01 -22.64 10.02
N TYR A 51 -5.91 -22.07 10.53
CA TYR A 51 -4.98 -21.26 9.74
C TYR A 51 -4.13 -22.07 8.78
N THR A 52 -3.84 -23.34 9.10
CA THR A 52 -3.12 -24.25 8.20
C THR A 52 -3.82 -24.41 6.86
N GLN A 53 -5.15 -24.61 6.84
CA GLN A 53 -5.94 -24.72 5.60
C GLN A 53 -5.85 -23.44 4.76
N TYR A 54 -6.00 -22.28 5.39
CA TYR A 54 -5.88 -21.00 4.69
C TYR A 54 -4.46 -20.78 4.16
N LEU A 55 -3.44 -21.13 4.92
CA LEU A 55 -2.06 -21.02 4.48
C LEU A 55 -1.75 -21.98 3.32
N GLN A 56 -2.28 -23.20 3.30
CA GLN A 56 -2.16 -24.13 2.16
C GLN A 56 -2.77 -23.54 0.89
N LEU A 57 -3.93 -22.88 0.98
CA LEU A 57 -4.52 -22.16 -0.15
C LEU A 57 -3.54 -21.11 -0.70
N LEU A 58 -2.95 -20.29 0.18
CA LEU A 58 -2.00 -19.25 -0.21
C LEU A 58 -0.69 -19.81 -0.79
N GLU A 59 -0.15 -20.87 -0.20
CA GLU A 59 1.09 -21.53 -0.63
C GLU A 59 0.91 -22.30 -1.95
N SER A 60 -0.31 -22.75 -2.28
CA SER A 60 -0.59 -23.42 -3.55
C SER A 60 -0.31 -22.53 -4.78
N ARG A 61 -0.29 -21.20 -4.60
CA ARG A 61 -0.15 -20.18 -5.66
C ARG A 61 -1.20 -20.26 -6.78
N GLN A 62 -2.26 -21.06 -6.60
CA GLN A 62 -3.34 -21.22 -7.59
C GLN A 62 -4.30 -20.01 -7.56
N ASP A 63 -4.70 -19.57 -6.37
CA ASP A 63 -5.57 -18.41 -6.19
C ASP A 63 -4.74 -17.13 -6.00
N ARG A 64 -4.39 -16.50 -7.13
CA ARG A 64 -3.62 -15.24 -7.13
C ARG A 64 -4.40 -14.08 -6.51
N ALA A 65 -5.73 -14.08 -6.59
CA ALA A 65 -6.57 -13.02 -6.03
C ALA A 65 -6.62 -13.09 -4.50
N GLU A 66 -6.72 -14.29 -3.94
CA GLU A 66 -6.65 -14.49 -2.49
C GLU A 66 -5.28 -14.12 -1.93
N ILE A 67 -4.20 -14.47 -2.65
CA ILE A 67 -2.84 -14.09 -2.28
C ILE A 67 -2.69 -12.58 -2.20
N GLN A 68 -3.16 -11.85 -3.22
CA GLN A 68 -3.13 -10.39 -3.20
C GLN A 68 -3.97 -9.83 -2.05
N THR A 69 -5.14 -10.43 -1.77
CA THR A 69 -6.00 -10.03 -0.64
C THR A 69 -5.28 -10.22 0.70
N ALA A 70 -4.58 -11.34 0.88
CA ALA A 70 -3.79 -11.60 2.09
C ALA A 70 -2.65 -10.59 2.24
N ILE A 71 -1.95 -10.24 1.16
CA ILE A 71 -0.91 -9.20 1.16
C ILE A 71 -1.53 -7.85 1.56
N ASP A 72 -2.62 -7.44 0.92
CA ASP A 72 -3.33 -6.17 1.19
C ASP A 72 -3.85 -6.07 2.64
N LEU A 73 -4.18 -7.20 3.25
CA LEU A 73 -4.58 -7.25 4.65
C LEU A 73 -3.37 -7.16 5.57
N LEU A 74 -2.25 -7.77 5.23
CA LEU A 74 -1.08 -7.82 6.10
C LEU A 74 -0.14 -6.61 5.96
N THR A 75 -0.27 -5.80 4.91
CA THR A 75 0.47 -4.53 4.78
C THR A 75 -0.15 -3.43 5.65
N THR A 76 0.67 -2.45 6.07
CA THR A 76 0.18 -1.24 6.73
C THR A 76 0.27 -0.10 5.75
N ASN A 77 -0.88 0.42 5.32
CA ASN A 77 -0.99 1.44 4.30
C ASN A 77 -1.39 2.80 4.92
N GLU A 78 -0.62 3.28 5.89
CA GLU A 78 -0.82 4.63 6.45
C GLU A 78 -0.16 5.66 5.54
N THR A 79 -0.94 6.63 5.06
CA THR A 79 -0.45 7.74 4.24
C THR A 79 -1.38 8.95 4.41
N TYR A 80 -0.85 10.14 4.22
CA TYR A 80 -1.58 11.40 4.26
C TYR A 80 -0.83 12.46 3.46
N PHE A 81 -1.54 13.51 3.05
CA PHE A 81 -0.96 14.58 2.26
C PHE A 81 0.18 15.26 3.00
N PHE A 82 1.25 15.55 2.25
CA PHE A 82 2.43 16.25 2.74
C PHE A 82 3.07 15.59 3.97
N ARG A 83 2.99 14.26 4.06
CA ARG A 83 3.72 13.47 5.06
C ARG A 83 5.21 13.75 4.92
N GLU A 84 5.82 14.30 5.97
CA GLU A 84 7.22 14.77 6.00
C GLU A 84 7.48 15.98 5.08
N PRO A 85 7.04 17.19 5.49
CA PRO A 85 7.05 18.40 4.63
C PRO A 85 8.42 18.77 4.05
N LYS A 86 9.51 18.43 4.74
CA LYS A 86 10.89 18.68 4.30
C LYS A 86 11.21 18.04 2.95
N HIS A 87 10.63 16.89 2.63
CA HIS A 87 10.83 16.24 1.33
C HIS A 87 10.20 17.06 0.19
N PHE A 88 9.06 17.69 0.45
CA PHE A 88 8.38 18.53 -0.53
C PHE A 88 9.04 19.90 -0.71
N GLU A 89 9.65 20.45 0.35
CA GLU A 89 10.52 21.63 0.26
C GLU A 89 11.74 21.35 -0.65
N LEU A 90 12.38 20.19 -0.49
CA LEU A 90 13.48 19.77 -1.35
C LEU A 90 13.01 19.57 -2.80
N LEU A 91 11.89 18.89 -3.01
CA LEU A 91 11.30 18.67 -4.34
C LEU A 91 11.05 20.00 -5.06
N ARG A 92 10.44 20.96 -4.36
CA ARG A 92 10.19 22.33 -4.87
C ARG A 92 11.47 23.01 -5.33
N LYS A 93 12.53 22.93 -4.51
CA LYS A 93 13.84 23.50 -4.84
C LYS A 93 14.41 22.89 -6.12
N LEU A 94 14.45 21.56 -6.20
CA LEU A 94 14.99 20.82 -7.35
C LEU A 94 14.20 21.12 -8.64
N ALA A 95 12.87 21.18 -8.56
CA ALA A 95 12.01 21.54 -9.69
C ALA A 95 12.22 22.99 -10.15
N GLY A 96 12.44 23.90 -9.21
CA GLY A 96 12.78 25.30 -9.48
C GLY A 96 14.12 25.48 -10.20
N GLU A 97 15.09 24.60 -9.93
CA GLU A 97 16.43 24.60 -10.54
C GLU A 97 16.47 23.88 -11.91
N HIS A 98 15.45 23.10 -12.26
CA HIS A 98 15.37 22.36 -13.53
C HIS A 98 15.23 23.29 -14.74
N ARG A 99 16.32 23.57 -15.47
CA ARG A 99 16.33 24.55 -16.59
C ARG A 99 15.93 23.99 -17.97
N GLY A 100 15.63 22.69 -18.07
CA GLY A 100 14.84 22.13 -19.18
C GLY A 100 15.59 21.41 -20.30
N GLY A 101 14.76 20.90 -21.23
CA GLY A 101 15.05 19.99 -22.35
C GLY A 101 14.05 18.80 -22.36
N LEU A 102 13.77 18.25 -21.17
CA LEU A 102 12.85 17.13 -20.96
C LEU A 102 11.90 17.40 -19.76
N PRO A 103 10.74 16.72 -19.68
CA PRO A 103 9.85 16.79 -18.53
C PRO A 103 10.54 16.40 -17.22
N PHE A 104 10.17 17.05 -16.11
CA PHE A 104 10.63 16.66 -14.78
C PHE A 104 9.87 15.40 -14.33
N ARG A 105 10.57 14.30 -14.02
CA ARG A 105 9.93 13.01 -13.71
C ARG A 105 10.19 12.60 -12.27
N CYS A 106 9.14 12.15 -11.61
CA CYS A 106 9.18 11.67 -10.24
C CYS A 106 8.49 10.32 -10.08
N TRP A 107 8.98 9.52 -9.13
CA TRP A 107 8.38 8.24 -8.79
C TRP A 107 8.16 8.12 -7.28
N SER A 108 6.90 7.97 -6.88
CA SER A 108 6.49 7.54 -5.54
C SER A 108 6.41 6.01 -5.54
N ALA A 109 7.42 5.36 -4.93
CA ALA A 109 7.58 3.90 -5.00
C ALA A 109 6.57 3.11 -4.14
N ALA A 110 6.03 3.75 -3.10
CA ALA A 110 5.03 3.19 -2.18
C ALA A 110 3.89 4.21 -1.95
N SER A 111 3.22 4.54 -3.06
CA SER A 111 2.23 5.62 -3.14
C SER A 111 0.97 5.41 -2.30
N SER A 112 0.71 4.19 -1.82
CA SER A 112 -0.44 3.81 -1.01
C SER A 112 -1.76 4.28 -1.66
N SER A 113 -2.62 5.03 -0.96
CA SER A 113 -3.85 5.60 -1.52
C SER A 113 -3.65 6.90 -2.32
N GLY A 114 -2.41 7.22 -2.68
CA GLY A 114 -2.04 8.25 -3.64
C GLY A 114 -1.67 9.60 -3.01
N GLU A 115 -1.90 9.81 -1.73
CA GLU A 115 -1.70 11.11 -1.07
C GLU A 115 -0.29 11.68 -1.26
N GLU A 116 0.75 10.84 -1.22
CA GLU A 116 2.13 11.27 -1.50
C GLU A 116 2.30 11.70 -2.97
N ALA A 117 1.89 10.84 -3.92
CA ALA A 117 1.98 11.14 -5.35
C ALA A 117 1.21 12.42 -5.72
N TYR A 118 0.04 12.63 -5.11
CA TYR A 118 -0.73 13.86 -5.28
C TYR A 118 -0.03 15.07 -4.65
N SER A 119 0.54 14.94 -3.45
CA SER A 119 1.36 16.02 -2.86
C SER A 119 2.56 16.40 -3.73
N MET A 120 3.23 15.41 -4.33
CA MET A 120 4.31 15.66 -5.31
C MET A 120 3.77 16.44 -6.52
N ALA A 121 2.65 15.99 -7.10
CA ALA A 121 2.05 16.66 -8.25
C ALA A 121 1.65 18.11 -7.94
N MET A 122 1.06 18.38 -6.76
CA MET A 122 0.71 19.73 -6.31
C MET A 122 1.95 20.64 -6.19
N VAL A 123 3.04 20.13 -5.61
CA VAL A 123 4.29 20.87 -5.47
C VAL A 123 4.93 21.14 -6.81
N LEU A 124 4.92 20.16 -7.72
CA LEU A 124 5.49 20.30 -9.05
C LEU A 124 4.69 21.28 -9.90
N ASP A 125 3.36 21.23 -9.88
CA ASP A 125 2.51 22.17 -10.62
C ASP A 125 2.81 23.63 -10.22
N ASP A 126 2.92 23.89 -8.91
CA ASP A 126 3.23 25.20 -8.35
C ASP A 126 4.67 25.66 -8.65
N ALA A 127 5.66 24.76 -8.54
CA ALA A 127 7.08 25.10 -8.78
C ALA A 127 7.43 25.21 -10.28
N LEU A 128 6.78 24.44 -11.14
CA LEU A 128 7.08 24.35 -12.56
C LEU A 128 6.30 25.36 -13.41
N GLN A 129 5.17 25.88 -12.91
CA GLN A 129 4.39 26.95 -13.53
C GLN A 129 4.08 26.67 -15.01
N GLY A 130 3.57 25.47 -15.31
CA GLY A 130 3.23 25.03 -16.66
C GLY A 130 4.35 24.34 -17.44
N ARG A 131 5.58 24.26 -16.91
CA ARG A 131 6.62 23.38 -17.46
C ARG A 131 6.21 21.90 -17.28
N PRO A 132 6.50 21.02 -18.26
CA PRO A 132 5.99 19.65 -18.25
C PRO A 132 6.63 18.80 -17.13
N PHE A 133 5.81 17.95 -16.51
CA PHE A 133 6.25 16.97 -15.52
C PHE A 133 5.42 15.69 -15.55
N GLU A 134 5.93 14.65 -14.91
CA GLU A 134 5.28 13.35 -14.75
C GLU A 134 5.50 12.84 -13.32
N VAL A 135 4.43 12.35 -12.68
CA VAL A 135 4.50 11.65 -11.40
C VAL A 135 3.97 10.25 -11.59
N VAL A 136 4.82 9.25 -11.32
CA VAL A 136 4.44 7.84 -11.30
C VAL A 136 4.25 7.42 -9.85
N GLY A 137 3.15 6.74 -9.55
CA GLY A 137 2.91 6.10 -8.26
C GLY A 137 2.82 4.59 -8.42
N SER A 138 3.62 3.83 -7.67
CA SER A 138 3.49 2.37 -7.55
C SER A 138 3.17 2.00 -6.11
N ASP A 139 2.53 0.85 -5.91
CA ASP A 139 2.34 0.24 -4.60
C ASP A 139 2.15 -1.27 -4.78
N ILE A 140 2.52 -2.05 -3.77
CA ILE A 140 2.29 -3.49 -3.77
C ILE A 140 0.81 -3.83 -3.54
N SER A 141 0.08 -2.91 -2.91
CA SER A 141 -1.31 -3.14 -2.54
C SER A 141 -2.27 -2.65 -3.63
N THR A 142 -2.85 -3.60 -4.35
CA THR A 142 -3.79 -3.31 -5.45
C THR A 142 -5.04 -2.58 -4.96
N ARG A 143 -5.51 -2.87 -3.73
CA ARG A 143 -6.65 -2.19 -3.11
C ARG A 143 -6.42 -0.69 -2.93
N VAL A 144 -5.24 -0.27 -2.48
CA VAL A 144 -4.96 1.17 -2.30
C VAL A 144 -4.66 1.87 -3.61
N LEU A 145 -4.05 1.18 -4.58
CA LEU A 145 -3.93 1.72 -5.94
C LEU A 145 -5.29 1.98 -6.59
N ALA A 146 -6.27 1.09 -6.38
CA ALA A 146 -7.63 1.33 -6.85
C ALA A 146 -8.22 2.61 -6.23
N LYS A 147 -7.99 2.85 -4.94
CA LYS A 147 -8.40 4.08 -4.24
C LYS A 147 -7.63 5.32 -4.74
N ALA A 148 -6.33 5.19 -4.99
CA ALA A 148 -5.51 6.27 -5.53
C ALA A 148 -6.04 6.73 -6.90
N ARG A 149 -6.42 5.79 -7.77
CA ARG A 149 -6.95 6.05 -9.11
C ARG A 149 -8.29 6.80 -9.11
N THR A 150 -9.12 6.66 -8.08
CA THR A 150 -10.39 7.41 -8.02
C THR A 150 -10.16 8.87 -7.62
N GLY A 151 -9.01 9.21 -7.03
CA GLY A 151 -8.71 10.56 -6.54
C GLY A 151 -9.64 11.03 -5.42
N THR A 152 -10.35 10.11 -4.77
CA THR A 152 -11.30 10.43 -3.70
C THR A 152 -10.66 10.18 -2.33
N THR A 153 -10.40 11.25 -1.60
CA THR A 153 -9.96 11.20 -0.21
C THR A 153 -11.07 11.72 0.72
N PRO A 154 -11.24 11.16 1.93
CA PRO A 154 -12.16 11.69 2.94
C PRO A 154 -11.89 13.18 3.18
N CYS A 155 -12.93 14.00 3.39
CA CYS A 155 -12.80 15.46 3.49
C CYS A 155 -11.88 15.93 4.64
N ASN A 156 -11.68 15.09 5.65
CA ASN A 156 -10.72 15.25 6.74
C ASN A 156 -9.25 14.99 6.33
N ALA A 157 -8.98 14.59 5.09
CA ALA A 157 -7.68 14.48 4.44
C ALA A 157 -7.59 15.43 3.22
N SER A 158 -8.24 16.59 3.32
CA SER A 158 -8.48 17.58 2.26
C SER A 158 -7.36 17.72 1.22
N THR A 159 -7.65 17.41 -0.05
CA THR A 159 -7.75 18.34 -1.19
C THR A 159 -8.18 17.54 -2.43
N ALA A 160 -9.39 17.77 -2.94
CA ALA A 160 -9.89 17.11 -4.15
C ALA A 160 -9.28 17.76 -5.40
N PHE A 161 -8.68 16.97 -6.29
CA PHE A 161 -8.33 17.42 -7.63
C PHE A 161 -8.54 16.32 -8.67
N ARG A 162 -9.31 16.65 -9.72
CA ARG A 162 -9.45 15.84 -10.93
C ARG A 162 -8.51 16.40 -12.00
N ARG A 163 -7.42 15.69 -12.28
CA ARG A 163 -6.84 15.60 -13.64
C ARG A 163 -6.41 14.16 -13.88
N ARG A 164 -6.62 13.69 -15.10
CA ARG A 164 -6.34 12.32 -15.54
C ARG A 164 -4.89 11.94 -15.22
N ILE A 165 -4.75 10.84 -14.49
CA ILE A 165 -3.56 9.99 -14.41
C ILE A 165 -3.44 9.21 -15.72
#